data_AF-A0A3R9TLI0-F1
#
_entry.id   AF-A0A3R9TLI0-F1
#
_cell.length_a   1.000
_cell.length_b   1.000
_cell.length_c   1.000
_cell.angle_alpha   90.00
_cell.angle_beta   90.00
_cell.angle_gamma   90.00
#
_symmetry.space_group_name_H-M   'P 1'
#
loop_
_entity.id
_entity.type
_entity.pdbx_description
1 polymer ?
#
loop_
_entity_poly.entity_id
_entity_poly.type
_entity_poly.pdbx_seq_one_letter_code
_entity_poly.pdbx_strand_id
1 'polypeptide(L)' 'MRASTVTIKTEQDLEKLRVSGRLAAQVLEMIGEYVKPGVTTEYLDNICNDYIVNTLKVIPANVGYH' A
#
# COMPACT_ATOMS: atom_id res chain seq x y z
N MET A 1 -11.36 14.24 -21.88
CA MET A 1 -11.90 14.04 -20.51
C MET A 1 -11.17 15.00 -19.59
N ARG A 2 -11.83 16.04 -19.06
CA ARG A 2 -11.24 16.84 -17.98
C ARG A 2 -11.53 16.09 -16.68
N ALA A 3 -10.50 15.77 -15.90
CA ALA A 3 -10.71 15.30 -14.55
C ALA A 3 -11.56 16.35 -13.83
N SER A 4 -12.56 15.89 -13.07
CA SER A 4 -13.36 16.70 -12.16
C SER A 4 -12.45 17.47 -11.17
N THR A 5 -13.04 18.46 -10.50
CA THR A 5 -12.41 19.36 -9.51
C THR A 5 -11.22 18.73 -8.78
N VAL A 6 -10.02 19.30 -8.97
CA VAL A 6 -8.80 18.86 -8.29
C VAL A 6 -8.73 19.50 -6.91
N THR A 7 -8.81 18.70 -5.85
CA THR A 7 -8.64 19.18 -4.49
C THR A 7 -7.17 19.48 -4.20
N ILE A 8 -6.84 20.75 -3.93
CA ILE A 8 -5.53 21.15 -3.43
C ILE A 8 -5.40 20.72 -1.98
N LYS A 9 -4.36 19.95 -1.67
CA LYS A 9 -4.12 19.38 -0.34
C LYS A 9 -3.56 20.41 0.62
N THR A 10 -3.96 20.33 1.88
CA THR A 10 -3.38 21.11 2.98
C THR A 10 -2.03 20.54 3.40
N GLU A 11 -1.24 21.29 4.17
CA GLU A 11 0.02 20.78 4.73
C GLU A 11 -0.19 19.54 5.61
N GLN A 12 -1.28 19.52 6.38
CA GLN A 12 -1.66 18.38 7.22
C GLN A 12 -2.01 17.14 6.38
N ASP A 13 -2.68 17.32 5.24
CA ASP A 13 -2.95 16.22 4.30
C ASP A 13 -1.66 15.68 3.71
N LEU A 14 -0.75 16.57 3.30
CA LEU A 14 0.54 16.19 2.73
C LEU A 14 1.38 15.38 3.72
N GLU A 15 1.36 15.72 5.00
CA GLU A 15 2.12 14.96 5.99
C GLU A 15 1.57 13.53 6.15
N LYS A 16 0.24 13.36 6.19
CA LYS A 16 -0.37 12.03 6.20
C LYS A 16 -0.05 11.23 4.93
N LEU A 17 -0.09 11.89 3.77
CA LEU A 17 0.24 11.26 2.49
C LEU A 17 1.69 10.81 2.43
N ARG A 18 2.64 11.59 2.98
CA ARG A 18 4.04 11.18 3.06
C ARG A 18 4.22 9.93 3.92
N VAL A 19 3.54 9.85 5.06
CA VAL A 19 3.57 8.65 5.91
C VAL A 19 2.99 7.45 5.15
N SER A 20 1.81 7.59 4.55
CA SER A 20 1.17 6.52 3.78
C SER A 20 2.03 6.03 2.61
N GLY A 21 2.63 6.95 1.84
CA GLY A 21 3.52 6.61 0.74
C GLY A 21 4.79 5.87 1.20
N ARG A 22 5.40 6.28 2.32
CA ARG A 22 6.54 5.57 2.90
C ARG A 22 6.18 4.15 3.34
N LEU A 23 5.04 3.97 3.99
CA LEU A 23 4.58 2.64 4.42
C LEU A 23 4.30 1.75 3.21
N ALA A 24 3.66 2.27 2.16
CA ALA A 24 3.45 1.53 0.92
C ALA A 24 4.76 1.11 0.25
N ALA A 25 5.76 2.01 0.22
CA ALA A 25 7.09 1.69 -0.31
C ALA A 25 7.79 0.56 0.49
N GLN A 26 7.64 0.53 1.82
CA GLN A 26 8.18 -0.56 2.64
C GLN A 26 7.55 -1.92 2.33
N VAL A 27 6.25 -1.96 1.99
CA VAL A 27 5.61 -3.22 1.54
C VAL A 27 6.24 -3.69 0.23
N LEU A 28 6.46 -2.79 -0.72
CA LEU A 28 7.08 -3.10 -2.01
C LEU A 28 8.54 -3.55 -1.88
N GLU A 29 9.30 -2.92 -0.98
CA GLU A 29 10.67 -3.32 -0.68
C GLU A 29 10.71 -4.72 -0.06
N MET A 30 9.88 -4.98 0.95
CA MET A 30 9.81 -6.27 1.64
C MET A 30 9.40 -7.41 0.69
N ILE A 31 8.37 -7.21 -0.14
CA ILE A 31 7.83 -8.29 -0.97
C ILE A 31 8.80 -8.71 -2.08
N GLY A 32 9.72 -7.83 -2.49
CA GLY A 32 10.69 -8.10 -3.55
C GLY A 32 11.49 -9.39 -3.35
N GLU A 33 11.85 -9.72 -2.11
CA GLU A 33 12.60 -10.92 -1.74
C GLU A 33 11.83 -12.25 -1.95
N TYR A 34 10.51 -12.17 -2.09
CA TYR A 34 9.60 -13.33 -2.23
C TYR A 34 9.16 -13.59 -3.67
N VAL A 35 9.37 -12.64 -4.59
CA VAL A 35 9.00 -12.77 -6.00
C VAL A 35 9.98 -13.72 -6.70
N LYS A 36 9.60 -14.99 -6.83
CA LYS A 36 10.43 -16.06 -7.41
C LYS A 36 9.62 -16.93 -8.38
N PRO A 37 10.23 -17.53 -9.42
CA PRO A 37 9.51 -18.43 -10.31
C PRO A 37 8.79 -19.55 -9.53
N GLY A 38 7.53 -19.80 -9.89
CA GLY A 38 6.71 -20.86 -9.28
C GLY A 38 5.92 -20.45 -8.04
N VAL A 39 6.07 -19.23 -7.52
CA VAL A 39 5.19 -18.72 -6.44
C VAL A 39 3.85 -18.26 -6.99
N THR A 40 2.78 -18.43 -6.21
CA THR A 40 1.45 -17.90 -6.58
C THR A 40 1.32 -16.45 -6.14
N THR A 41 0.46 -15.68 -6.83
CA THR A 41 0.16 -14.31 -6.42
C THR A 41 -0.62 -14.25 -5.11
N GLU A 42 -1.42 -15.27 -4.79
CA GLU A 42 -2.11 -15.40 -3.50
C GLU A 42 -1.12 -15.58 -2.33
N TYR A 43 -0.03 -16.33 -2.54
CA TYR A 43 1.04 -16.41 -1.54
C TYR A 43 1.69 -15.04 -1.28
N LEU A 44 1.97 -14.29 -2.35
CA LEU A 44 2.52 -12.93 -2.23
C LEU A 44 1.52 -11.96 -1.56
N ASP A 45 0.23 -12.06 -1.88
CA ASP A 45 -0.83 -11.25 -1.28
C ASP A 45 -0.94 -11.51 0.23
N ASN A 46 -0.88 -12.77 0.67
CA ASN A 46 -0.89 -13.12 2.08
C ASN A 46 0.28 -12.50 2.85
N ILE A 47 1.49 -12.53 2.29
CA ILE A 47 2.67 -11.89 2.92
C ILE A 47 2.48 -10.38 3.00
N CYS A 48 2.00 -9.73 1.93
CA CYS A 48 1.69 -8.31 1.93
C CYS A 48 0.64 -7.98 3.00
N ASN A 49 -0.45 -8.74 3.09
CA ASN A 49 -1.52 -8.52 4.06
C ASN A 49 -1.00 -8.64 5.50
N ASP A 50 -0.26 -9.72 5.80
CA ASP A 50 0.34 -9.93 7.11
C ASP A 50 1.32 -8.81 7.48
N TYR A 51 2.17 -8.38 6.55
CA TYR A 51 3.09 -7.29 6.82
C TYR A 51 2.36 -5.97 7.09
N ILE A 52 1.33 -5.65 6.29
CA ILE A 52 0.52 -4.44 6.46
C ILE A 52 -0.20 -4.44 7.82
N VAL A 53 -0.90 -5.53 8.16
CA VAL A 53 -1.75 -5.61 9.36
C VAL A 53 -0.93 -5.88 10.62
N ASN A 54 -0.04 -6.86 10.57
CA ASN A 54 0.66 -7.35 11.76
C ASN A 54 1.98 -6.62 12.03
N THR A 55 2.66 -6.11 11.01
CA THR A 55 3.93 -5.38 11.18
C THR A 55 3.74 -3.87 11.17
N LEU A 56 3.19 -3.31 10.09
CA LEU A 56 3.00 -1.86 9.95
C LEU A 56 1.84 -1.33 10.80
N LYS A 57 0.94 -2.21 11.26
CA LYS A 57 -0.26 -1.88 12.05
C LYS A 57 -1.18 -0.88 11.33
N VAL A 58 -1.37 -1.06 10.02
CA VAL A 58 -2.28 -0.24 9.21
C VAL A 58 -3.28 -1.08 8.43
N ILE A 59 -4.26 -0.43 7.79
CA ILE A 59 -5.34 -1.08 7.07
C ILE A 59 -4.99 -1.15 5.57
N PRO A 60 -5.11 -2.32 4.93
CA PRO A 60 -4.93 -2.45 3.49
C PRO A 60 -6.09 -1.80 2.73
N ALA A 61 -5.79 -0.81 1.89
CA ALA A 61 -6.80 0.00 1.21
C ALA A 61 -7.63 -0.76 0.16
N ASN A 62 -7.11 -1.87 -0.36
CA ASN A 62 -7.76 -2.69 -1.40
C ASN A 62 -8.82 -3.64 -0.85
N VAL A 63 -8.76 -4.01 0.43
CA VAL A 63 -9.70 -4.98 1.01
C VAL A 63 -11.07 -4.31 1.21
N GLY A 64 -12.07 -4.79 0.46
CA GLY A 64 -13.42 -4.23 0.47
C GLY A 64 -13.61 -2.97 -0.37
N TYR A 65 -12.68 -2.65 -1.27
CA TYR A 65 -12.78 -1.52 -2.19
C TYR A 65 -13.60 -1.89 -3.44
N HIS A 66 -14.53 -1.01 -3.87
CA HIS A 66 -15.45 -1.19 -5.00
C HIS A 66 -15.34 -0.03 -6.00
#